data_AF-A0A382BGV9-F1
#
_entry.id   AF-A0A382BGV9-F1
#
_cell.length_a   1.000
_cell.length_b   1.000
_cell.length_c   1.000
_cell.angle_alpha   90.00
_cell.angle_beta   90.00
_cell.angle_gamma   90.00
#
_symmetry.space_group_name_H-M   'P 1'
#
loop_
_entity.id
_entity.type
_entity.pdbx_description
1 polymer ?
#
loop_
_entity_poly.entity_id
_entity_poly.type
_entity_poly.pdbx_seq_one_letter_code
_entity_poly.pdbx_strand_id
1 'polypeptide(L)'
;VPSHVSTGPLPLQLEIAEENRRGIAEYGLTTARRRRKAAGTSWPHLQEAIMLNSPTQIALACCNHLDARYPSTRPRRLNSTRPRPYLGVRIAL
;
A
#
# COMPACT_ATOMS: atom_id res chain seq x y z
N VAL A 1 1.42 -1.20 1.81
CA VAL A 1 2.21 -2.30 1.20
C VAL A 1 1.38 -3.07 0.17
N PRO A 2 1.99 -3.58 -0.93
CA PRO A 2 1.30 -4.35 -1.96
C PRO A 2 0.59 -5.60 -1.42
N SER A 3 -0.45 -6.04 -2.13
CA SER A 3 -1.25 -7.21 -1.75
C SER A 3 -1.66 -8.07 -2.95
N HIS A 4 -1.77 -9.38 -2.76
CA HIS A 4 -2.20 -10.34 -3.80
C HIS A 4 -3.22 -11.35 -3.26
N VAL A 5 -4.25 -11.68 -4.04
CA VAL A 5 -5.35 -12.57 -3.60
C VAL A 5 -5.15 -14.02 -4.03
N SER A 6 -4.45 -14.26 -5.14
CA SER A 6 -4.26 -15.60 -5.71
C SER A 6 -2.86 -16.17 -5.44
N THR A 7 -2.57 -17.35 -5.98
CA THR A 7 -1.35 -18.15 -5.74
C THR A 7 -0.11 -17.72 -6.53
N GLY A 8 -0.21 -16.69 -7.39
CA GLY A 8 0.93 -16.21 -8.19
C GLY A 8 2.13 -15.75 -7.35
N PRO A 9 3.30 -15.53 -7.95
CA PRO A 9 4.45 -15.00 -7.23
C PRO A 9 4.14 -13.63 -6.62
N LEU A 10 4.57 -13.41 -5.38
CA LEU A 10 4.53 -12.11 -4.71
C LEU A 10 5.93 -11.82 -4.17
N PRO A 11 6.72 -10.95 -4.83
CA PRO A 11 8.02 -10.56 -4.33
C PRO A 11 7.93 -9.99 -2.92
N LEU A 12 8.90 -10.32 -2.06
CA LEU A 12 8.95 -9.88 -0.67
C LEU A 12 7.72 -10.29 0.15
N GLN A 13 7.06 -11.41 -0.21
CA GLN A 13 5.90 -11.90 0.53
C GLN A 13 6.23 -12.10 2.01
N LEU A 14 5.35 -11.61 2.88
CA LEU A 14 5.41 -11.83 4.31
C LEU A 14 4.77 -13.17 4.68
N GLU A 15 5.28 -13.75 5.77
CA GLU A 15 4.59 -14.84 6.45
C GLU A 15 3.31 -14.33 7.13
N ILE A 16 2.28 -15.18 7.19
CA ILE A 16 0.97 -14.85 7.78
C ILE A 16 1.12 -14.36 9.24
N ALA A 17 2.02 -14.99 10.00
CA ALA A 17 2.29 -14.60 11.39
C ALA A 17 2.81 -13.15 11.48
N GLU A 18 3.65 -12.75 10.54
CA GLU A 18 4.23 -11.40 10.48
C GLU A 18 3.19 -10.35 10.05
N GLU A 19 2.31 -10.69 9.11
CA GLU A 19 1.17 -9.84 8.75
C GLU A 19 0.26 -9.56 9.95
N ASN A 20 -0.04 -10.61 10.73
CA ASN A 20 -0.88 -10.50 11.93
C ASN A 20 -0.19 -9.67 13.02
N ARG A 21 1.09 -9.93 13.28
CA ARG A 21 1.89 -9.17 14.26
C ARG A 21 1.94 -7.68 13.92
N ARG A 22 2.02 -7.34 12.63
CA ARG A 22 1.99 -5.95 12.14
C ARG A 22 0.59 -5.33 12.10
N GLY A 23 -0.47 -6.11 12.25
CA GLY A 23 -1.85 -5.63 12.15
C GLY A 23 -2.25 -5.17 10.76
N ILE A 24 -1.67 -5.74 9.70
CA ILE A 24 -1.88 -5.33 8.29
C ILE A 24 -2.62 -6.38 7.46
N ALA A 25 -3.20 -7.39 8.12
CA ALA A 25 -4.01 -8.40 7.47
C ALA A 25 -5.23 -7.76 6.80
N GLU A 26 -5.45 -8.08 5.53
CA GLU A 26 -6.57 -7.55 4.74
C GLU A 26 -7.37 -8.70 4.13
N TYR A 27 -8.67 -8.46 3.97
CA TYR A 27 -9.62 -9.42 3.39
C TYR A 27 -10.37 -8.76 2.25
N GLY A 28 -10.67 -9.52 1.20
CA GLY A 28 -11.53 -9.05 0.11
C GLY A 28 -12.93 -8.74 0.64
N LEU A 29 -13.46 -7.56 0.32
CA LEU A 29 -14.77 -7.12 0.80
C LEU A 29 -15.90 -8.07 0.38
N THR A 30 -15.87 -8.55 -0.86
CA THR A 30 -16.91 -9.44 -1.40
C THR A 30 -16.58 -10.91 -1.16
N THR A 31 -15.31 -11.29 -1.29
CA THR A 31 -14.92 -12.71 -1.30
C THR A 31 -14.53 -13.23 0.08
N ALA A 32 -14.37 -12.35 1.08
CA ALA A 32 -13.78 -12.63 2.37
C ALA A 32 -12.40 -13.33 2.32
N ARG A 33 -11.77 -13.43 1.14
CA ARG A 33 -10.48 -14.09 0.97
C ARG A 33 -9.38 -13.21 1.54
N ARG A 34 -8.50 -13.83 2.33
CA ARG A 34 -7.30 -13.16 2.85
C ARG A 34 -6.39 -12.72 1.69
N ARG A 35 -5.89 -11.49 1.75
CA ARG A 35 -4.89 -10.96 0.84
C ARG A 35 -3.51 -11.21 1.43
N ARG A 36 -2.64 -11.85 0.66
CA ARG A 36 -1.21 -11.97 1.00
C ARG A 36 -0.57 -10.59 0.88
N LYS A 37 0.36 -10.27 1.77
CA LYS A 37 1.06 -8.98 1.82
C LYS A 37 2.55 -9.13 1.50
N ALA A 38 3.12 -8.08 0.93
CA ALA A 38 4.56 -7.93 0.79
C ALA A 38 5.13 -7.03 1.89
N ALA A 39 6.41 -7.21 2.20
CA ALA A 39 7.15 -6.37 3.16
C ALA A 39 7.32 -4.93 2.66
N GLY A 40 7.24 -4.71 1.35
CA GLY A 40 7.41 -3.42 0.68
C GLY A 40 7.06 -3.50 -0.80
N THR A 41 7.29 -2.41 -1.52
CA THR A 41 7.11 -2.35 -2.98
C THR A 41 8.37 -2.88 -3.67
N SER A 42 8.23 -3.86 -4.56
CA SER A 42 9.33 -4.32 -5.41
C SER A 42 9.72 -3.22 -6.39
N TRP A 43 10.98 -2.79 -6.35
CA TRP A 43 11.48 -1.71 -7.22
C TRP A 43 11.41 -2.06 -8.71
N PRO A 44 11.82 -3.27 -9.17
CA PRO A 44 11.66 -3.66 -10.57
C PRO A 44 10.21 -3.59 -11.07
N HIS A 45 9.26 -4.06 -10.27
CA HIS A 45 7.83 -4.01 -10.63
C HIS A 45 7.30 -2.58 -10.68
N LEU A 46 7.78 -1.70 -9.79
CA LEU A 46 7.43 -0.28 -9.82
C LEU A 46 8.00 0.40 -11.05
N GLN A 47 9.25 0.12 -11.42
CA GLN A 47 9.88 0.65 -12.64
C GLN A 47 9.11 0.21 -13.89
N GLU A 48 8.77 -1.07 -13.99
CA GLU A 48 7.95 -1.60 -15.07
C GLU A 48 6.59 -0.90 -15.14
N ALA A 49 5.90 -0.74 -14.01
CA ALA A 49 4.63 -0.03 -13.95
C ALA A 49 4.77 1.44 -14.38
N ILE A 50 5.85 2.12 -14.03
CA ILE A 50 6.13 3.51 -14.46
C ILE A 50 6.37 3.55 -15.97
N MET A 51 7.20 2.66 -16.51
CA MET A 51 7.50 2.62 -17.95
C MET A 51 6.24 2.36 -18.78
N LEU A 52 5.36 1.45 -18.33
CA LEU A 52 4.15 1.09 -19.05
C LEU A 52 3.06 2.17 -19.00
N ASN A 53 2.95 2.90 -17.88
CA ASN A 53 1.84 3.82 -17.65
C ASN A 53 2.21 5.30 -17.83
N SER A 54 3.50 5.63 -17.94
CA SER A 54 4.02 7.01 -17.98
C SER A 54 3.32 7.96 -16.99
N PRO A 55 3.23 7.60 -15.69
CA PRO A 55 2.46 8.39 -14.75
C PRO A 55 3.13 9.75 -14.50
N THR A 56 2.34 10.81 -14.50
CA THR A 56 2.83 12.16 -14.14
C THR A 56 2.95 12.36 -12.63
N GLN A 57 2.26 11.53 -11.83
CA GLN A 57 2.25 11.57 -10.37
C GLN A 57 2.07 10.17 -9.76
N ILE A 58 2.66 9.95 -8.58
CA ILE A 58 2.43 8.75 -7.77
C ILE A 58 1.81 9.15 -6.43
N ALA A 59 0.71 8.49 -6.07
CA ALA A 59 0.10 8.60 -4.76
C ALA A 59 0.43 7.35 -3.92
N LEU A 60 1.17 7.55 -2.83
CA LEU A 60 1.44 6.47 -1.88
C LEU A 60 0.26 6.34 -0.90
N ALA A 61 -0.25 5.13 -0.76
CA ALA A 61 -1.34 4.79 0.14
C ALA A 61 -0.89 3.81 1.23
N CYS A 62 -1.58 3.84 2.36
CA CYS A 62 -1.36 2.95 3.51
C CYS A 62 0.10 2.98 4.03
N CYS A 63 0.72 4.18 4.08
CA CYS A 63 2.07 4.38 4.61
C CYS A 63 2.19 3.98 6.08
N ASN A 64 1.09 4.01 6.83
CA ASN A 64 0.96 3.53 8.20
C ASN A 64 1.29 2.02 8.36
N HIS A 65 1.25 1.24 7.27
CA HIS A 65 1.63 -0.19 7.30
C HIS A 65 3.16 -0.39 7.33
N LEU A 66 3.93 0.64 6.98
CA LEU A 66 5.39 0.60 6.96
C LEU A 66 5.99 1.34 8.15
N ASP A 67 5.36 2.43 8.57
CA ASP A 67 5.87 3.29 9.63
C ASP A 67 4.71 3.90 10.43
N ALA A 68 4.70 3.64 11.73
CA ALA A 68 3.66 4.07 12.66
C ALA A 68 3.56 5.60 12.80
N ARG A 69 4.59 6.35 12.37
CA ARG A 69 4.56 7.82 12.32
C ARG A 69 3.52 8.35 11.33
N TYR A 70 3.13 7.55 10.34
CA TYR A 70 2.03 7.88 9.45
C TYR A 70 0.72 7.40 10.08
N PRO A 71 -0.18 8.30 10.52
CA PRO A 71 -1.42 7.89 11.14
C PRO A 71 -2.34 7.22 10.11
N SER A 72 -3.08 6.19 10.54
CA SER A 72 -4.20 5.68 9.76
C SER A 72 -5.24 6.79 9.60
N THR A 73 -5.81 6.93 8.40
CA THR A 73 -6.84 7.94 8.16
C THR A 73 -8.13 7.54 8.88
N ARG A 74 -8.38 8.10 10.06
CA ARG A 74 -9.77 8.20 10.58
C ARG A 74 -10.62 8.98 9.57
N PRO A 75 -11.90 8.66 9.38
CA PRO A 75 -12.78 9.48 8.55
C PRO A 75 -12.75 10.92 9.05
N ARG A 76 -12.20 11.80 8.23
CA ARG A 76 -12.06 13.23 8.48
C ARG A 76 -13.47 13.84 8.46
N ARG A 77 -13.94 14.44 9.57
CA ARG A 77 -15.07 15.38 9.50
C ARG A 77 -14.70 16.47 8.49
N LEU A 78 -15.59 16.74 7.53
CA LEU A 78 -15.31 17.58 6.36
C LEU A 78 -14.70 18.96 6.68
N ASN A 79 -14.89 19.48 7.90
CA ASN A 79 -14.54 20.84 8.32
C ASN A 79 -13.13 21.01 8.93
N SER A 80 -12.17 20.13 8.61
CA SER A 80 -10.79 20.23 9.13
C SER A 80 -9.82 20.85 8.11
N THR A 81 -9.12 21.92 8.51
CA THR A 81 -8.08 22.67 7.77
C THR A 81 -6.72 21.96 7.63
N ARG A 82 -6.57 20.74 8.19
CA ARG A 82 -5.31 19.99 8.09
C ARG A 82 -5.03 19.48 6.66
N PRO A 83 -3.75 19.47 6.21
CA PRO A 83 -3.35 19.02 4.88
C PRO A 83 -3.72 17.56 4.61
N ARG A 84 -3.96 17.22 3.33
CA ARG A 84 -4.36 15.87 2.90
C ARG A 84 -3.28 14.83 3.25
N PRO A 85 -3.66 13.61 3.69
CA PRO A 85 -2.72 12.61 4.22
C PRO A 85 -1.94 11.84 3.16
N TYR A 86 -1.99 12.25 1.89
CA TYR A 86 -1.27 11.58 0.81
C TYR A 86 0.08 12.27 0.60
N LEU A 87 1.16 11.51 0.71
CA LEU A 87 2.46 11.95 0.22
C LEU A 87 2.44 11.83 -1.31
N GLY A 88 2.11 12.93 -2.00
CA GLY A 88 2.25 13.02 -3.44
C GLY A 88 3.72 13.18 -3.79
N VAL A 89 4.27 12.23 -4.54
CA VAL A 89 5.65 12.34 -5.07
C VAL A 89 5.53 12.72 -6.54
N ARG A 90 6.08 13.87 -6.91
CA ARG A 90 6.26 14.24 -8.32
C ARG A 90 7.47 13.48 -8.84
N ILE A 91 7.28 12.70 -9.90
CA ILE A 91 8.40 12.06 -10.58
C ILE A 91 9.03 13.13 -11.48
N ALA A 92 10.28 13.47 -11.23
CA ALA A 92 11.12 14.06 -12.26
C ALA A 92 11.71 12.87 -13.03
N LEU A 93 11.26 12.69 -14.27
CA LEU A 93 11.82 11.70 -15.20
C LEU A 93 13.12 12.24 -15.79
#